data_AF-A0A7C4Z8S0-F1
#
_entry.id   AF-A0A7C4Z8S0-F1
#
_cell.length_a   1.000
_cell.length_b   1.000
_cell.length_c   1.000
_cell.angle_alpha   90.00
_cell.angle_beta   90.00
_cell.angle_gamma   90.00
#
_symmetry.space_group_name_H-M   'P 1'
#
loop_
_entity.id
_entity.type
_entity.pdbx_description
1 polymer ?
#
loop_
_entity_poly.entity_id
_entity_poly.type
_entity_poly.pdbx_seq_one_letter_code
_entity_poly.pdbx_strand_id
1 'polypeptide(L)'
;MAARGDWLEYTREHAPEGVPQDVFDVVRRWLETHEVAEVDLEPMDGYYAIHINGAAEPVPGVYLPKTLEHDPEAIRDLLEAAYAIYEQEIAAH
;
A
#
# COMPACT_ATOMS: atom_id res chain seq x y z
N MET A 1 -12.81 -10.18 8.70
CA MET A 1 -11.49 -9.53 8.80
C MET A 1 -10.48 -10.62 8.51
N ALA A 2 -9.69 -10.45 7.46
CA ALA A 2 -8.61 -11.38 7.17
C ALA A 2 -7.63 -11.40 8.35
N ALA A 3 -6.97 -12.54 8.61
CA ALA A 3 -5.86 -12.51 9.56
C ALA A 3 -4.74 -11.67 8.93
N ARG A 4 -3.96 -10.94 9.75
CA ARG A 4 -2.87 -10.10 9.23
C ARG A 4 -1.85 -10.89 8.38
N GLY A 5 -1.77 -12.20 8.56
CA GLY A 5 -0.95 -13.09 7.73
C GLY A 5 -1.41 -13.25 6.27
N ASP A 6 -2.58 -12.75 5.89
CA ASP A 6 -3.06 -12.73 4.50
C ASP A 6 -2.80 -11.37 3.81
N TRP A 7 -2.21 -10.41 4.51
CA TRP A 7 -1.95 -9.07 4.00
C TRP A 7 -0.71 -9.07 3.11
N LEU A 8 -0.71 -8.21 2.10
CA LEU A 8 0.49 -7.96 1.31
C LEU A 8 1.29 -6.85 1.99
N GLU A 9 2.33 -7.24 2.72
CA GLU A 9 3.19 -6.34 3.49
C GLU A 9 4.41 -5.91 2.64
N TYR A 10 4.53 -4.62 2.37
CA TYR A 10 5.66 -4.03 1.67
C TYR A 10 6.51 -3.19 2.61
N THR A 11 7.82 -3.44 2.61
CA THR A 11 8.80 -2.58 3.27
C THR A 11 9.91 -2.23 2.28
N ARG A 12 10.87 -1.39 2.70
CA ARG A 12 12.04 -1.08 1.85
C ARG A 12 12.94 -2.29 1.59
N GLU A 13 12.83 -3.31 2.43
CA GLU A 13 13.71 -4.49 2.42
C GLU A 13 12.99 -5.78 1.99
N HIS A 14 11.65 -5.77 2.02
CA HIS A 14 10.83 -6.96 1.84
C HIS A 14 9.61 -6.68 0.95
N ALA A 15 9.29 -7.67 0.12
CA ALA A 15 8.08 -7.72 -0.69
C ALA A 15 7.30 -9.00 -0.39
N PRO A 16 5.97 -8.99 -0.53
CA PRO A 16 5.16 -10.19 -0.41
C PRO A 16 5.54 -11.25 -1.45
N GLU A 17 5.36 -12.53 -1.10
CA GLU A 17 5.64 -13.65 -2.01
C GLU A 17 4.69 -13.60 -3.23
N GLY A 18 5.25 -13.85 -4.42
CA GLY A 18 4.49 -13.87 -5.68
C GLY A 18 4.31 -12.49 -6.34
N VAL A 19 4.71 -11.41 -5.67
CA VAL A 19 4.69 -10.07 -6.28
C VAL A 19 5.80 -9.92 -7.31
N PRO A 20 5.51 -9.41 -8.51
CA PRO A 20 6.50 -9.08 -9.53
C PRO A 20 7.58 -8.10 -9.03
N GLN A 21 8.82 -8.31 -9.46
CA GLN A 21 9.96 -7.49 -9.03
C GLN A 21 9.80 -6.00 -9.41
N ASP A 22 9.19 -5.71 -10.56
CA ASP A 22 8.93 -4.35 -11.03
C ASP A 22 7.92 -3.61 -10.15
N VAL A 23 6.86 -4.29 -9.70
CA VAL A 23 5.94 -3.78 -8.69
C VAL A 23 6.70 -3.49 -7.40
N PHE A 24 7.51 -4.43 -6.92
CA PHE A 24 8.29 -4.21 -5.70
C PHE A 24 9.25 -3.03 -5.83
N ASP A 25 9.96 -2.89 -6.94
CA ASP A 25 10.90 -1.78 -7.16
C ASP A 25 10.19 -0.42 -7.12
N VAL A 26 8.97 -0.34 -7.66
CA VAL A 26 8.14 0.87 -7.60
C VAL A 26 7.71 1.17 -6.17
N VAL A 27 7.16 0.19 -5.46
CA VAL A 27 6.72 0.39 -4.07
C VAL A 27 7.91 0.76 -3.18
N ARG A 28 9.03 0.07 -3.32
CA ARG A 28 10.27 0.34 -2.57
C ARG A 28 10.77 1.76 -2.79
N ARG A 29 10.84 2.20 -4.06
CA ARG A 29 11.25 3.57 -4.40
C ARG A 29 10.27 4.60 -3.84
N TRP A 30 8.99 4.29 -3.87
CA TRP A 30 7.94 5.15 -3.33
C TRP A 30 8.07 5.30 -1.80
N LEU A 31 8.32 4.20 -1.07
CA LEU A 31 8.59 4.18 0.38
C LEU A 31 9.85 4.99 0.76
N GLU A 32 10.88 4.94 -0.08
CA GLU A 32 12.09 5.77 0.10
C GLU A 32 11.81 7.26 -0.14
N THR A 33 11.01 7.59 -1.16
CA THR A 33 10.73 8.98 -1.56
C THR A 33 9.90 9.73 -0.53
N HIS A 34 8.88 9.06 0.05
CA HIS A 34 7.94 9.65 1.00
C HIS A 34 8.31 9.40 2.47
N GLU A 35 9.51 8.87 2.72
CA GLU A 35 9.97 8.48 4.08
C GLU A 35 9.02 7.53 4.83
N VAL A 36 8.15 6.81 4.12
CA VAL A 36 7.23 5.79 4.66
C VAL A 36 7.97 4.48 4.94
N ALA A 37 7.79 3.92 6.14
CA ALA A 37 8.47 2.69 6.58
C ALA A 37 7.87 1.43 5.96
N GLU A 38 6.54 1.33 5.93
CA GLU A 38 5.80 0.17 5.44
C GLU A 38 4.45 0.57 4.82
N VAL A 39 4.00 -0.25 3.87
CA VAL A 39 2.64 -0.23 3.34
C VAL A 39 2.08 -1.64 3.42
N ASP A 40 0.91 -1.78 4.03
CA ASP A 40 0.19 -3.05 4.05
C ASP A 40 -1.07 -2.95 3.20
N LEU A 41 -1.33 -4.01 2.42
CA LEU A 41 -2.57 -4.15 1.65
C LEU A 41 -3.47 -5.21 2.30
N GLU A 42 -4.55 -4.77 2.94
CA GLU A 42 -5.56 -5.66 3.52
C GLU A 42 -6.48 -6.19 2.42
N PRO A 43 -6.56 -7.52 2.20
CA PRO A 43 -7.45 -8.09 1.20
C PRO A 43 -8.93 -7.93 1.57
N MET A 44 -9.69 -7.36 0.64
CA MET A 44 -11.15 -7.27 0.65
C MET A 44 -11.76 -8.04 -0.53
N ASP A 45 -13.10 -8.01 -0.65
CA ASP A 45 -13.81 -8.60 -1.78
C ASP A 45 -13.52 -7.79 -3.06
N GLY A 46 -12.67 -8.32 -3.95
CA GLY A 46 -12.27 -7.71 -5.22
C GLY A 46 -11.22 -6.58 -5.14
N TYR A 47 -10.87 -6.10 -3.95
CA TYR A 47 -9.94 -4.99 -3.75
C TYR A 47 -8.96 -5.25 -2.58
N TYR A 48 -7.97 -4.36 -2.43
CA TYR A 48 -7.20 -4.19 -1.21
C TYR A 48 -7.41 -2.81 -0.61
N ALA A 49 -7.55 -2.74 0.70
CA ALA A 49 -7.47 -1.49 1.45
C ALA A 49 -6.00 -1.20 1.81
N ILE A 50 -5.61 0.07 1.79
CA ILE A 50 -4.21 0.49 1.95
C ILE A 50 -4.00 1.00 3.37
N HIS A 51 -3.00 0.46 4.05
CA HIS A 51 -2.51 0.95 5.34
C HIS A 51 -1.10 1.50 5.17
N ILE A 52 -0.82 2.66 5.76
CA ILE A 52 0.50 3.31 5.69
C ILE A 52 1.09 3.35 7.10
N ASN A 53 2.35 2.95 7.25
CA ASN A 53 3.09 2.92 8.53
C ASN A 53 2.36 2.16 9.65
N GLY A 54 1.71 1.04 9.32
CA GLY A 54 1.01 0.21 10.30
C GLY A 54 -0.20 0.88 10.93
N ALA A 55 -0.79 1.90 10.28
CA ALA A 55 -2.01 2.55 10.73
C ALA A 55 -3.14 1.52 10.98
N ALA A 56 -3.83 1.68 12.11
CA ALA A 56 -4.90 0.75 12.51
C ALA A 56 -6.11 0.80 11.56
N GLU A 57 -6.36 1.97 10.97
CA GLU A 57 -7.42 2.17 9.99
C GLU A 57 -6.81 2.32 8.59
N PRO A 58 -7.46 1.78 7.55
CA PRO A 58 -7.02 1.98 6.18
C PRO A 58 -7.25 3.43 5.74
N VAL A 59 -6.48 3.86 4.75
CA VAL A 59 -6.69 5.16 4.11
C VAL A 59 -8.09 5.21 3.48
N PRO A 60 -8.93 6.19 3.85
CA PRO A 60 -10.32 6.21 3.42
C PRO A 60 -10.45 6.54 1.92
N GLY A 61 -11.30 5.77 1.23
CA GLY A 61 -11.67 6.06 -0.16
C GLY A 61 -10.62 5.68 -1.21
N VAL A 62 -9.49 5.09 -0.83
CA VAL A 62 -8.47 4.59 -1.76
C VAL A 62 -8.34 3.08 -1.62
N TYR A 63 -8.64 2.38 -2.70
CA TYR A 63 -8.62 0.92 -2.77
C TYR A 63 -7.93 0.45 -4.05
N LEU A 64 -7.06 -0.55 -3.95
CA LEU A 64 -6.42 -1.17 -5.10
C LEU A 64 -7.27 -2.33 -5.62
N PRO A 65 -7.81 -2.29 -6.86
CA PRO A 65 -8.46 -3.45 -7.45
C PRO A 65 -7.47 -4.62 -7.59
N LYS A 66 -7.89 -5.83 -7.20
CA LYS A 66 -7.03 -7.03 -7.31
C LYS A 66 -6.58 -7.31 -8.74
N THR A 67 -7.37 -6.90 -9.73
CA THR A 67 -7.00 -7.01 -11.16
C THR A 67 -5.78 -6.17 -11.55
N LEU A 68 -5.37 -5.21 -10.71
CA LEU A 68 -4.25 -4.30 -10.92
C LEU A 68 -3.09 -4.55 -9.94
N GLU A 69 -3.13 -5.61 -9.14
CA GLU A 69 -2.08 -5.91 -8.13
C GLU A 69 -0.70 -6.22 -8.73
N HIS A 70 -0.63 -6.43 -10.04
CA HIS A 70 0.59 -6.66 -10.81
C HIS A 70 0.93 -5.50 -11.76
N ASP A 71 0.19 -4.38 -11.68
CA ASP A 71 0.44 -3.19 -12.50
C ASP A 71 1.25 -2.16 -11.69
N PRO A 72 2.55 -1.97 -11.99
CA PRO A 72 3.41 -1.08 -11.23
C PRO A 72 2.98 0.39 -11.31
N GLU A 73 2.44 0.85 -12.44
CA GLU A 73 2.00 2.24 -12.59
C GLU A 73 0.72 2.49 -11.80
N ALA A 74 -0.25 1.57 -11.89
CA ALA A 74 -1.49 1.67 -11.14
C ALA A 74 -1.24 1.66 -9.62
N ILE A 75 -0.32 0.81 -9.14
CA ILE A 75 0.04 0.75 -7.73
C ILE A 75 0.67 2.06 -7.29
N ARG A 76 1.64 2.60 -8.05
CA ARG A 76 2.23 3.90 -7.74
C ARG A 76 1.17 4.98 -7.60
N ASP A 77 0.31 5.14 -8.60
CA ASP A 77 -0.68 6.21 -8.64
C ASP A 77 -1.67 6.09 -7.47
N LEU A 78 -2.03 4.87 -7.07
CA LEU A 78 -2.84 4.62 -5.89
C LEU A 78 -2.11 4.94 -4.59
N LEU A 79 -0.82 4.62 -4.47
CA LEU A 79 -0.02 4.97 -3.29
C LEU A 79 0.13 6.49 -3.14
N GLU A 80 0.35 7.22 -4.24
CA GLU A 80 0.37 8.69 -4.26
C GLU A 80 -0.97 9.26 -3.77
N ALA A 81 -2.09 8.74 -4.28
CA ALA A 81 -3.42 9.15 -3.85
C ALA A 81 -3.69 8.84 -2.37
N ALA A 82 -3.26 7.67 -1.90
CA ALA A 82 -3.42 7.26 -0.51
C ALA A 82 -2.59 8.13 0.44
N TYR A 83 -1.35 8.44 0.07
CA TYR A 83 -0.46 9.25 0.88
C TYR A 83 -0.91 10.71 0.97
N ALA A 84 -1.45 11.28 -0.11
CA ALA A 84 -2.04 12.62 -0.07
C ALA A 84 -3.20 12.75 0.93
N ILE A 85 -3.95 11.68 1.19
CA ILE A 85 -5.00 11.63 2.21
C ILE A 85 -4.39 11.40 3.59
N TYR A 86 -3.46 10.46 3.71
CA TYR A 86 -2.74 10.18 4.95
C TYR A 86 -2.02 11.41 5.52
N GLU A 87 -1.39 12.23 4.68
CA GLU A 87 -0.77 13.49 5.11
C GLU A 87 -1.78 14.51 5.65
N GLN A 88 -3.00 14.55 5.10
CA GLN A 88 -4.06 15.42 5.61
C GLN A 88 -4.53 14.98 6.99
N GLU A 89 -4.66 13.67 7.21
CA GLU A 89 -5.05 13.10 8.50
C GLU A 89 -3.94 13.29 9.55
N ILE A 90 -2.66 13.16 9.20
CA ILE A 90 -1.55 13.50 10.10
C ILE A 90 -1.55 15.00 10.41
N ALA A 91 -1.67 15.87 9.42
CA ALA A 91 -1.65 17.31 9.64
C ALA A 91 -2.85 17.81 10.48
N ALA A 92 -3.92 17.02 10.58
CA ALA A 92 -5.07 17.28 11.43
C ALA A 92 -4.86 16.92 12.90
N HIS A 93 -3.76 16.22 13.25
CA HIS A 93 -3.46 15.70 14.59
C HIS A 93 -2.11 16.19 15.14
#